data_AF-A0A1Q3CVF2-F1
#
_entry.id   AF-A0A1Q3CVF2-F1
#
_cell.length_a   1.000
_cell.length_b   1.000
_cell.length_c   1.000
_cell.angle_alpha   90.00
_cell.angle_beta   90.00
_cell.angle_gamma   90.00
#
_symmetry.space_group_name_H-M   'P 1'
#
loop_
_entity.id
_entity.type
_entity.pdbx_description
1 polymer ?
#
loop_
_entity_poly.entity_id
_entity_poly.type
_entity_poly.pdbx_seq_one_letter_code
_entity_poly.pdbx_strand_id
1 'polypeptide(L)'
;MGDGCKWRMHASILSDEKTFMVKTMNPLHICSRPLNFKVANSTWIANQLDDLLKADPNMSYELMQETLAKLYNVNAHPKQLYRARKKALEKNEGKHSKAYS
;
A
#
# COMPACT_ATOMS: atom_id res chain seq x y z
N MET A 1 -3.67 -22.04 2.77
CA MET A 1 -4.20 -21.05 3.73
C MET A 1 -3.30 -21.08 4.96
N GLY A 2 -3.27 -20.03 5.78
CA GLY A 2 -2.29 -19.85 6.87
C GLY A 2 -2.41 -20.80 8.06
N ASP A 3 -2.78 -22.06 7.83
CA ASP A 3 -2.91 -23.08 8.86
C ASP A 3 -1.55 -23.30 9.53
N GLY A 4 -1.51 -23.08 10.85
CA GLY A 4 -0.30 -23.22 11.66
C GLY A 4 0.58 -21.97 11.79
N CYS A 5 0.25 -20.84 11.15
CA CYS A 5 1.03 -19.62 11.37
C CYS A 5 0.79 -19.06 12.77
N LYS A 6 1.85 -19.09 13.59
CA LYS A 6 1.82 -18.60 14.97
C LYS A 6 2.05 -17.09 15.08
N TRP A 7 2.24 -16.38 13.96
CA TRP A 7 2.42 -14.92 13.99
C TRP A 7 1.22 -14.26 14.67
N ARG A 8 1.49 -13.49 15.71
CA ARG A 8 0.47 -12.79 16.49
C ARG A 8 1.09 -11.59 17.17
N MET A 9 0.41 -10.46 17.09
CA MET A 9 0.63 -9.31 17.94
C MET A 9 -0.58 -9.14 18.84
N HIS A 10 -0.36 -9.04 20.16
CA HIS A 10 -1.40 -8.69 21.12
C HIS A 10 -1.01 -7.37 21.77
N ALA A 11 -1.90 -6.39 21.65
CA ALA A 11 -1.76 -5.09 22.30
C ALA A 11 -3.06 -4.75 23.04
N SER A 12 -2.95 -3.95 24.11
CA SER A 12 -4.10 -3.40 24.82
C SER A 12 -3.89 -1.92 25.09
N ILE A 13 -4.99 -1.19 25.06
CA ILE A 13 -5.03 0.22 25.48
C ILE A 13 -4.85 0.25 27.01
N LEU A 14 -4.10 1.23 27.50
CA LEU A 14 -3.88 1.48 28.91
C LEU A 14 -5.06 2.27 29.50
N SER A 15 -5.10 2.39 30.83
CA SER A 15 -6.18 3.11 31.52
C SER A 15 -6.27 4.60 31.17
N ASP A 16 -5.23 5.16 30.57
CA ASP A 16 -5.22 6.55 30.09
C ASP A 16 -5.96 6.74 28.76
N GLU A 17 -6.45 5.64 28.15
CA GLU A 17 -7.13 5.56 26.85
C GLU A 17 -6.36 6.12 25.64
N LYS A 18 -5.14 6.61 25.86
CA LYS A 18 -4.31 7.30 24.87
C LYS A 18 -3.11 6.47 24.47
N THR A 19 -2.66 5.60 25.36
CA THR A 19 -1.47 4.79 25.18
C THR A 19 -1.86 3.34 24.97
N PHE A 20 -1.18 2.63 24.09
CA PHE A 20 -1.32 1.18 23.97
C PHE A 20 0.01 0.50 24.29
N MET A 21 -0.08 -0.70 24.85
CA MET A 21 1.07 -1.53 25.16
C MET A 21 1.00 -2.83 24.36
N VAL A 22 2.10 -3.17 23.68
CA VAL A 22 2.27 -4.48 23.05
C VAL A 22 2.67 -5.49 24.13
N LYS A 23 1.78 -6.42 24.45
CA LYS A 23 1.99 -7.45 25.49
C LYS A 23 2.64 -8.72 24.94
N THR A 24 2.39 -9.02 23.67
CA THR A 24 2.95 -10.23 23.04
C THR A 24 3.25 -9.96 21.59
N MET A 25 4.44 -10.33 21.16
CA MET A 25 4.88 -10.28 19.77
C MET A 25 5.50 -11.63 19.41
N ASN A 26 4.88 -12.37 18.50
CA ASN A 26 5.54 -13.46 17.79
C ASN A 26 5.83 -13.01 16.35
N PRO A 27 7.07 -12.64 16.03
CA PRO A 27 7.42 -12.05 14.74
C PRO A 27 7.51 -13.09 13.61
N LEU A 28 7.55 -14.39 13.93
CA LEU A 28 7.75 -15.44 12.94
C LEU A 28 6.48 -15.69 12.11
N HIS A 29 6.55 -15.31 10.84
CA HIS A 29 5.57 -15.71 9.82
C HIS A 29 6.06 -16.96 9.09
N ILE A 30 5.22 -17.99 9.03
CA ILE A 30 5.41 -19.16 8.16
C ILE A 30 4.32 -19.27 7.06
N CYS A 31 3.33 -18.38 7.08
CA CYS A 31 2.33 -18.29 6.03
C CYS A 31 2.79 -17.35 4.91
N SER A 32 2.67 -17.80 3.66
CA SER A 32 2.71 -16.89 2.52
C SER A 32 1.49 -15.97 2.59
N ARG A 33 1.74 -14.65 2.63
CA ARG A 33 0.68 -13.67 2.45
C ARG A 33 0.13 -13.80 1.03
N PRO A 34 -1.20 -13.91 0.84
CA PRO A 34 -1.75 -13.92 -0.51
C PRO A 34 -1.39 -12.62 -1.21
N LEU A 35 -0.76 -12.72 -2.39
CA LEU A 35 -0.37 -11.56 -3.23
C LEU A 35 -1.57 -10.69 -3.66
N ASN A 36 -2.78 -11.25 -3.58
CA ASN A 36 -4.04 -10.62 -3.94
C ASN A 36 -4.72 -9.98 -2.72
N PHE A 37 -4.23 -8.82 -2.29
CA PHE A 37 -4.91 -8.03 -1.27
C PHE A 37 -6.09 -7.28 -1.87
N LYS A 38 -7.32 -7.53 -1.40
CA LYS A 38 -8.50 -6.68 -1.73
C LYS A 38 -8.27 -5.19 -1.46
N VAL A 39 -7.36 -4.89 -0.52
CA VAL A 39 -6.98 -3.53 -0.11
C VAL A 39 -6.06 -2.85 -1.13
N ALA A 40 -5.26 -3.60 -1.89
CA ALA A 40 -4.35 -3.08 -2.92
C ALA A 40 -5.08 -2.72 -4.22
N ASN A 41 -6.16 -1.95 -4.10
CA ASN A 41 -6.89 -1.41 -5.24
C ASN A 41 -6.14 -0.22 -5.87
N SER A 42 -6.60 0.25 -7.03
CA SER A 42 -5.96 1.36 -7.75
C SER A 42 -5.78 2.65 -6.94
N THR A 43 -6.65 2.92 -5.96
CA THR A 43 -6.50 4.11 -5.09
C THR A 43 -5.35 3.93 -4.11
N TRP A 44 -5.26 2.74 -3.49
CA TRP A 44 -4.16 2.43 -2.59
C TRP A 44 -2.81 2.46 -3.33
N ILE A 45 -2.75 1.86 -4.52
CA ILE A 45 -1.54 1.89 -5.37
C ILE A 45 -1.14 3.32 -5.72
N ALA A 46 -2.10 4.16 -6.14
CA ALA A 46 -1.82 5.57 -6.48
C ALA A 46 -1.23 6.34 -5.29
N ASN A 47 -1.69 6.05 -4.07
CA ASN A 47 -1.15 6.68 -2.86
C ASN A 47 0.25 6.17 -2.51
N GLN A 48 0.53 4.87 -2.65
CA GLN A 48 1.86 4.32 -2.35
C GLN A 48 2.93 4.76 -3.35
N LEU A 49 2.54 5.01 -4.60
CA LEU A 49 3.43 5.45 -5.67
C LEU A 49 3.32 6.95 -5.96
N ASP A 50 2.63 7.74 -5.11
CA ASP A 50 2.31 9.16 -5.38
C ASP A 50 3.57 9.99 -5.68
N ASP A 51 4.64 9.80 -4.90
CA ASP A 51 5.87 10.57 -5.08
C ASP A 51 6.69 10.10 -6.28
N LEU A 52 6.69 8.80 -6.57
CA LEU A 52 7.34 8.25 -7.76
C LEU A 52 6.64 8.70 -9.04
N LEU A 53 5.30 8.71 -9.05
CA LEU A 53 4.50 9.14 -10.19
C LEU A 53 4.47 10.67 -10.37
N LYS A 54 4.76 11.45 -9.33
CA LYS A 54 5.03 12.89 -9.47
C LYS A 54 6.38 13.14 -10.13
N ALA A 55 7.41 12.37 -9.74
CA ALA A 55 8.75 12.51 -10.28
C ALA A 55 8.84 12.00 -11.73
N ASP A 56 8.19 10.87 -12.02
CA ASP A 56 8.04 10.29 -13.36
C ASP A 56 6.56 9.92 -13.64
N PRO A 57 5.80 10.87 -14.22
CA PRO A 57 4.41 10.64 -14.65
C PRO A 57 4.22 9.47 -15.63
N ASN A 58 5.28 9.08 -16.35
CA ASN A 58 5.24 8.06 -17.40
C ASN A 58 5.86 6.72 -16.95
N MET A 59 6.13 6.56 -15.65
CA MET A 59 6.64 5.33 -15.04
C MET A 59 5.97 4.09 -15.64
N SER A 60 6.79 3.12 -16.06
CA SER A 60 6.31 1.91 -16.72
C SER A 60 5.53 1.02 -15.76
N TYR A 61 4.59 0.23 -16.29
CA TYR A 61 3.80 -0.68 -15.44
C TYR A 61 4.66 -1.79 -14.86
N GLU A 62 5.69 -2.21 -15.57
CA GLU A 62 6.70 -3.17 -15.11
C GLU A 62 7.41 -2.62 -13.88
N LEU A 63 7.88 -1.37 -13.92
CA LEU A 63 8.57 -0.76 -12.79
C LEU A 63 7.61 -0.49 -11.62
N MET A 64 6.36 -0.10 -11.88
CA MET A 64 5.33 0.00 -10.84
C MET A 64 5.10 -1.35 -10.16
N GLN A 65 5.01 -2.42 -10.96
CA GLN A 65 4.80 -3.79 -10.48
C GLN A 65 5.98 -4.29 -9.64
N GLU A 66 7.21 -4.07 -10.10
CA GLU A 66 8.42 -4.42 -9.36
C GLU A 66 8.52 -3.66 -8.03
N THR A 67 8.21 -2.37 -8.04
CA THR A 67 8.20 -1.54 -6.83
C THR A 67 7.18 -2.06 -5.81
N LEU A 68 5.97 -2.38 -6.26
CA LEU A 68 4.91 -2.94 -5.42
C LEU A 68 5.28 -4.31 -4.87
N ALA A 69 5.90 -5.16 -5.68
CA ALA A 69 6.36 -6.48 -5.25
C ALA A 69 7.49 -6.35 -4.20
N LYS A 70 8.47 -5.48 -4.43
CA LYS A 70 9.63 -5.31 -3.55
C LYS A 70 9.28 -4.71 -2.19
N LEU A 71 8.44 -3.67 -2.17
CA LEU A 71 8.14 -2.93 -0.93
C LEU A 71 6.96 -3.52 -0.15
N TYR A 72 5.97 -4.04 -0.87
CA TYR A 72 4.68 -4.40 -0.27
C TYR A 72 4.29 -5.85 -0.51
N ASN A 73 5.08 -6.60 -1.29
CA ASN A 73 4.77 -7.97 -1.69
C ASN A 73 3.36 -8.07 -2.33
N VAL A 74 3.03 -7.08 -3.16
CA VAL A 74 1.75 -6.96 -3.88
C VAL A 74 1.96 -7.30 -5.35
N ASN A 75 1.10 -8.15 -5.90
CA ASN A 75 0.99 -8.35 -7.34
C ASN A 75 -0.29 -7.68 -7.85
N ALA A 76 -0.17 -6.59 -8.62
CA ALA A 76 -1.31 -5.84 -9.11
C ALA A 76 -1.71 -6.29 -10.53
N HIS A 77 -3.01 -6.29 -10.81
CA HIS A 77 -3.47 -6.51 -12.18
C HIS A 77 -3.10 -5.29 -13.05
N PRO A 78 -2.71 -5.45 -14.34
CA PRO A 78 -2.34 -4.32 -15.20
C PRO A 78 -3.38 -3.18 -15.26
N LYS A 79 -4.68 -3.54 -15.32
CA LYS A 79 -5.79 -2.56 -15.20
C LYS A 79 -5.76 -1.73 -13.91
N GLN A 80 -5.30 -2.28 -12.79
CA GLN A 80 -5.16 -1.53 -11.53
C GLN A 80 -3.99 -0.55 -11.62
N LEU A 81 -2.87 -0.95 -12.22
CA LEU A 81 -1.71 -0.07 -12.46
C LEU A 81 -2.07 1.11 -13.36
N TYR A 82 -2.73 0.84 -14.49
CA TYR A 82 -3.26 1.88 -15.39
C TYR A 82 -4.14 2.87 -14.63
N ARG A 83 -5.13 2.37 -13.87
CA ARG A 83 -6.04 3.22 -13.10
C ARG A 83 -5.32 4.00 -12.00
N ALA A 84 -4.32 3.40 -11.35
CA ALA A 84 -3.53 4.06 -10.32
C ALA A 84 -2.74 5.23 -10.89
N ARG A 85 -2.04 5.02 -12.01
CA ARG A 85 -1.31 6.09 -12.71
C ARG A 85 -2.25 7.21 -13.14
N LYS A 86 -3.39 6.88 -13.75
CA LYS A 86 -4.40 7.87 -14.13
C LYS A 86 -4.88 8.71 -12.93
N LYS A 87 -5.17 8.08 -11.79
CA LYS A 87 -5.58 8.79 -10.55
C LYS A 87 -4.49 9.71 -10.02
N ALA A 88 -3.23 9.28 -10.05
CA ALA A 88 -2.11 10.10 -9.60
C ALA A 88 -1.94 11.37 -10.48
N LEU A 89 -2.10 11.22 -11.80
CA LEU A 89 -2.06 12.33 -12.75
C LEU A 89 -3.20 13.32 -12.52
N GLU A 90 -4.45 12.84 -12.45
CA GLU A 90 -5.64 13.67 -12.18
C GLU A 90 -5.51 14.47 -10.87
N LYS A 91 -4.95 13.83 -9.82
CA LYS A 91 -4.69 14.48 -8.53
C LYS A 91 -3.63 15.58 -8.65
N ASN A 92 -2.63 15.42 -9.53
CA ASN A 92 -1.60 16.43 -9.75
C ASN A 92 -2.15 17.62 -10.54
N GLU A 93 -2.85 17.37 -11.65
CA GLU A 93 -3.48 18.41 -12.48
C GLU A 93 -4.53 19.22 -11.70
N GLY A 94 -5.37 18.54 -10.90
CA GLY A 94 -6.37 19.19 -10.05
C GLY A 94 -5.76 20.07 -8.94
N LYS A 95 -4.52 19.81 -8.52
CA LYS A 95 -3.78 20.71 -7.60
C LYS A 95 -3.25 21.94 -8.34
N HIS A 96 -2.74 21.77 -9.55
CA HIS A 96 -2.25 22.88 -10.36
C HIS A 96 -3.37 23.86 -10.72
N SER A 97 -4.55 23.37 -11.10
CA SER A 97 -5.71 24.24 -11.41
C SER A 97 -6.18 25.07 -10.20
N LYS A 98 -6.10 24.53 -8.98
CA LYS A 98 -6.50 25.24 -7.75
C LYS A 98 -5.48 26.25 -7.23
N ALA A 99 -4.24 26.20 -7.70
CA ALA A 99 -3.20 27.15 -7.28
C ALA A 99 -3.24 28.49 -8.04
N TYR A 100 -4.01 28.57 -9.12
CA TYR A 100 -4.18 29.76 -9.96
C TYR A 100 -5.62 30.32 -9.95
N SER A 101 -6.47 29.85 -9.02
CA SER A 101 -7.81 30.39 -8.76
C SER A 101 -7.85 31.03 -7.38
#